data_AF-A0AA42ZQP3-F1
#
_entry.id   AF-A0AA42ZQP3-F1
#
_cell.length_a   1.000
_cell.length_b   1.000
_cell.length_c   1.000
_cell.angle_alpha   90.00
_cell.angle_beta   90.00
_cell.angle_gamma   90.00
#
_symmetry.space_group_name_H-M   'P 1'
#
loop_
_entity.id
_entity.type
_entity.pdbx_description
1 polymer ?
#
loop_
_entity_poly.entity_id
_entity_poly.type
_entity_poly.pdbx_seq_one_letter_code
_entity_poly.pdbx_strand_id
1 'polypeptide(L)'
;MEHRIAAGEIKLGKLGGPVALLLLGALVLLSSAFFAGAIETLGYETRHLTYGGNAIGSKSGTSFGLKRFYFFAGQQFFAAYDVEVERGSFEVVVLKPLGSGGETAYHQHRVSADGSGEAVFTIKESGLYSIQFQGSVLGGVGDGYDVRYDVRWGVRG
;
A
#
# COMPACT_ATOMS: atom_id res chain seq x y z
N MET A 1 44.39 -13.69 9.75
CA MET A 1 43.81 -13.68 8.38
C MET A 1 42.58 -12.80 8.47
N GLU A 2 42.76 -11.49 8.30
CA GLU A 2 41.70 -10.49 8.50
C GLU A 2 41.22 -10.00 7.14
N HIS A 3 39.95 -10.29 6.80
CA HIS A 3 39.29 -9.70 5.64
C HIS A 3 38.86 -8.27 5.98
N ARG A 4 39.67 -7.30 5.57
CA ARG A 4 39.25 -5.90 5.49
C ARG A 4 38.35 -5.74 4.27
N ILE A 5 37.04 -5.62 4.47
CA ILE A 5 36.13 -5.13 3.44
C ILE A 5 36.37 -3.62 3.35
N ALA A 6 37.00 -3.19 2.27
CA ALA A 6 37.14 -1.78 1.94
C ALA A 6 35.74 -1.17 1.81
N ALA A 7 35.40 -0.27 2.73
CA ALA A 7 34.26 0.62 2.56
C ALA A 7 34.55 1.51 1.35
N GLY A 8 33.98 1.17 0.19
CA GLY A 8 34.00 2.02 -0.97
C GLY A 8 33.31 3.33 -0.63
N GLU A 9 34.08 4.42 -0.58
CA GLU A 9 33.53 5.77 -0.57
C GLU A 9 32.63 5.92 -1.81
N ILE A 10 31.32 6.04 -1.61
CA ILE A 10 30.43 6.53 -2.66
C ILE A 10 30.79 8.01 -2.82
N LYS A 11 31.71 8.29 -3.74
CA LYS A 11 31.94 9.65 -4.21
C LYS A 11 30.68 10.07 -4.92
N LEU A 12 29.82 10.81 -4.21
CA LEU A 12 28.71 11.58 -4.75
C LEU A 12 29.35 12.62 -5.69
N GLY A 13 29.67 12.17 -6.91
CA GLY A 13 30.31 12.97 -7.93
C GLY A 13 29.48 14.23 -8.15
N LYS A 14 30.16 15.38 -8.21
CA LYS A 14 29.60 16.70 -8.47
C LYS A 14 28.60 16.63 -9.63
N LEU A 15 27.32 16.43 -9.31
CA LEU A 15 26.22 16.71 -10.24
C LEU A 15 26.39 18.18 -10.61
N GLY A 16 26.71 18.46 -11.88
CA GLY A 16 26.83 19.83 -12.35
C GLY A 16 25.57 20.59 -12.00
N GLY A 17 25.71 21.85 -11.58
CA GLY A 17 24.59 22.72 -11.17
C GLY A 17 23.33 22.63 -12.05
N PRO A 18 23.44 22.51 -13.40
CA PRO A 18 22.27 22.36 -14.27
C PRO A 18 21.50 21.05 -14.05
N VAL A 19 22.19 19.94 -13.80
CA VAL A 19 21.57 18.62 -13.60
C VAL A 19 20.86 18.57 -12.24
N ALA A 20 21.48 19.16 -11.20
CA ALA A 20 20.84 19.28 -9.90
C ALA A 20 19.58 20.15 -9.96
N LEU A 21 19.61 21.26 -10.71
CA LEU A 21 18.45 22.12 -10.95
C LEU A 21 17.32 21.41 -11.71
N LEU A 22 17.65 20.60 -12.72
CA LEU A 22 16.67 19.80 -13.45
C LEU A 22 16.00 18.74 -12.55
N LEU A 23 16.78 18.05 -11.71
CA LEU A 23 16.24 17.07 -10.77
C LEU A 23 15.35 17.73 -9.71
N LEU A 24 15.76 18.88 -9.18
CA LEU A 24 14.92 19.68 -8.27
C LEU A 24 13.64 20.16 -8.95
N GLY A 25 13.73 20.66 -10.18
CA GLY A 25 12.58 21.09 -10.97
C GLY A 25 11.61 19.93 -11.24
N ALA A 26 12.13 18.75 -11.60
CA ALA A 26 11.32 17.54 -11.78
C ALA A 26 10.66 17.10 -10.47
N LEU A 27 11.37 17.16 -9.35
CA LEU A 27 10.82 16.83 -8.03
C LEU A 27 9.70 17.78 -7.61
N VAL A 28 9.88 19.09 -7.86
CA VAL A 28 8.86 20.10 -7.58
C VAL A 28 7.63 19.86 -8.47
N LEU A 29 7.81 19.64 -9.77
CA LEU A 29 6.71 19.36 -10.69
C LEU A 29 5.95 18.09 -10.33
N LEU A 30 6.66 17.00 -9.99
CA LEU A 30 6.05 15.75 -9.52
C LEU A 30 5.26 15.96 -8.23
N SER A 31 5.83 16.71 -7.28
CA SER A 31 5.13 17.05 -6.03
C SER A 31 3.88 17.87 -6.33
N SER A 32 3.98 18.92 -7.15
CA SER A 32 2.85 19.76 -7.55
C SER A 32 1.77 18.96 -8.28
N ALA A 33 2.13 18.05 -9.19
CA ALA A 33 1.19 17.18 -9.88
C ALA A 33 0.47 16.23 -8.90
N PHE A 34 1.18 15.70 -7.90
CA PHE A 34 0.59 14.91 -6.82
C PHE A 34 -0.39 15.74 -5.99
N PHE A 35 -0.02 16.96 -5.58
CA PHE A 35 -0.90 17.87 -4.83
C PHE A 35 -2.09 18.38 -5.64
N ALA A 36 -1.93 18.54 -6.95
CA ALA A 36 -3.00 18.92 -7.87
C ALA A 36 -3.95 17.75 -8.22
N GLY A 37 -3.70 16.55 -7.67
CA GLY A 37 -4.51 15.36 -7.94
C GLY A 37 -4.29 14.74 -9.32
N ALA A 38 -3.25 15.17 -10.07
CA ALA A 38 -2.96 14.63 -11.40
C ALA A 38 -2.33 13.22 -11.36
N ILE A 39 -1.84 12.77 -10.20
CA ILE A 39 -1.36 11.41 -9.96
C ILE A 39 -2.33 10.74 -8.99
N GLU A 40 -3.34 10.08 -9.54
CA GLU A 40 -4.37 9.41 -8.74
C GLU A 40 -3.91 8.04 -8.25
N THR A 41 -3.02 7.36 -8.98
CA THR A 41 -2.58 6.00 -8.65
C THR A 41 -1.23 6.03 -7.93
N LEU A 42 -1.19 5.44 -6.74
CA LEU A 42 -0.02 5.31 -5.89
C LEU A 42 0.61 3.93 -5.88
N GLY A 43 -0.12 2.92 -6.34
CA GLY A 43 0.40 1.56 -6.42
C GLY A 43 -0.57 0.55 -7.03
N TYR A 44 -0.01 -0.63 -7.24
CA TYR A 44 -0.67 -1.80 -7.78
C TYR A 44 -0.14 -3.08 -7.14
N GLU A 45 -1.01 -4.05 -6.88
CA GLU A 45 -0.66 -5.33 -6.24
C GLU A 45 -1.52 -6.45 -6.79
N THR A 46 -0.86 -7.50 -7.25
CA THR A 46 -1.46 -8.77 -7.67
C THR A 46 -0.97 -9.84 -6.72
N ARG A 47 -1.85 -10.45 -5.94
CA ARG A 47 -1.44 -11.46 -4.96
C ARG A 47 -2.44 -12.59 -4.78
N HIS A 48 -1.90 -13.70 -4.31
CA HIS A 48 -2.66 -14.85 -3.80
C HIS A 48 -2.39 -14.98 -2.30
N LEU A 49 -3.46 -14.99 -1.51
CA LEU A 49 -3.44 -15.12 -0.06
C LEU A 49 -4.06 -16.46 0.32
N THR A 50 -3.32 -17.28 1.05
CA THR A 50 -3.82 -18.58 1.50
C THR A 50 -3.55 -18.77 2.98
N TYR A 51 -4.55 -19.13 3.74
CA TYR A 51 -4.43 -19.59 5.12
C TYR A 51 -5.37 -20.78 5.29
N GLY A 52 -4.95 -21.80 6.03
CA GLY A 52 -5.76 -22.98 6.29
C GLY A 52 -5.41 -23.57 7.64
N GLY A 53 -6.23 -23.29 8.65
CA GLY A 53 -6.26 -23.88 10.00
C GLY A 53 -4.91 -24.00 10.74
N ASN A 54 -4.05 -24.89 10.28
CA ASN A 54 -2.78 -25.28 10.92
C ASN A 54 -1.52 -24.79 10.18
N ALA A 55 -1.66 -24.18 9.01
CA ALA A 55 -0.53 -23.62 8.24
C ALA A 55 -0.36 -22.12 8.49
N ILE A 56 0.89 -21.63 8.53
CA ILE A 56 1.19 -20.19 8.52
C ILE A 56 0.65 -19.61 7.21
N GLY A 57 -0.10 -18.51 7.28
CA GLY A 57 -0.65 -17.84 6.11
C GLY A 57 0.44 -17.51 5.08
N SER A 58 0.19 -17.81 3.82
CA SER A 58 1.08 -17.53 2.70
C SER A 58 0.56 -16.34 1.90
N LYS A 59 1.50 -15.51 1.44
CA LYS A 59 1.24 -14.33 0.60
C LYS A 59 2.26 -14.32 -0.53
N SER A 60 1.81 -14.57 -1.76
CA SER A 60 2.65 -14.62 -2.97
C SER A 60 2.14 -13.64 -4.03
N GLY A 61 3.01 -13.27 -4.97
CA GLY A 61 2.70 -12.31 -6.04
C GLY A 61 3.56 -11.04 -5.99
N THR A 62 3.12 -9.98 -6.68
CA THR A 62 3.87 -8.74 -6.88
C THR A 62 3.14 -7.56 -6.26
N SER A 63 3.88 -6.61 -5.69
CA SER A 63 3.33 -5.36 -5.15
C SER A 63 4.30 -4.24 -5.46
N PHE A 64 3.77 -3.17 -6.03
CA PHE A 64 4.51 -1.98 -6.39
C PHE A 64 3.77 -0.75 -5.88
N GLY A 65 4.51 0.23 -5.38
CA GLY A 65 3.96 1.50 -4.91
C GLY A 65 3.98 1.70 -3.41
N LEU A 66 3.43 2.82 -2.97
CA LEU A 66 3.50 3.28 -1.59
C LEU A 66 2.31 2.77 -0.78
N LYS A 67 2.60 2.02 0.29
CA LYS A 67 1.59 1.57 1.26
C LYS A 67 1.53 2.39 2.53
N ARG A 68 2.53 3.24 2.77
CA ARG A 68 2.55 4.17 3.90
C ARG A 68 2.89 5.54 3.38
N PHE A 69 1.98 6.49 3.55
CA PHE A 69 2.16 7.87 3.10
C PHE A 69 1.27 8.83 3.86
N TYR A 70 1.58 10.12 3.75
CA TYR A 70 0.87 11.19 4.43
C TYR A 70 -0.36 11.62 3.62
N PHE A 71 -1.54 11.54 4.22
CA PHE A 71 -2.79 12.03 3.65
C PHE A 71 -3.13 13.40 4.25
N PHE A 72 -3.82 14.23 3.47
CA PHE A 72 -4.43 15.46 3.93
C PHE A 72 -5.92 15.26 4.22
N ALA A 73 -6.44 15.96 5.23
CA ALA A 73 -7.86 16.01 5.51
C ALA A 73 -8.64 16.47 4.27
N GLY A 74 -9.73 15.78 3.95
CA GLY A 74 -10.57 16.01 2.77
C GLY A 74 -10.24 15.11 1.59
N GLN A 75 -9.03 14.55 1.51
CA GLN A 75 -8.67 13.62 0.43
C GLN A 75 -9.46 12.30 0.54
N GLN A 76 -9.67 11.66 -0.59
CA GLN A 76 -10.25 10.31 -0.64
C GLN A 76 -9.17 9.31 -1.03
N PHE A 77 -8.99 8.30 -0.19
CA PHE A 77 -8.34 7.06 -0.60
C PHE A 77 -9.30 6.25 -1.48
N PHE A 78 -8.79 5.65 -2.54
CA PHE A 78 -9.52 4.63 -3.28
C PHE A 78 -8.66 3.38 -3.48
N ALA A 79 -9.32 2.22 -3.53
CA ALA A 79 -8.76 0.95 -3.96
C ALA A 79 -9.73 0.28 -4.92
N ALA A 80 -9.41 0.30 -6.21
CA ALA A 80 -10.11 -0.46 -7.23
C ALA A 80 -9.56 -1.89 -7.21
N TYR A 81 -10.45 -2.87 -7.09
CA TYR A 81 -10.09 -4.27 -6.91
C TYR A 81 -10.83 -5.16 -7.90
N ASP A 82 -10.19 -6.29 -8.23
CA ASP A 82 -10.79 -7.48 -8.83
C ASP A 82 -10.35 -8.67 -7.97
N VAL A 83 -11.30 -9.48 -7.50
CA VAL A 83 -11.05 -10.47 -6.46
C VAL A 83 -11.75 -11.78 -6.79
N GLU A 84 -11.03 -12.88 -6.63
CA GLU A 84 -11.55 -14.25 -6.58
C GLU A 84 -11.44 -14.75 -5.12
N VAL A 85 -12.58 -15.03 -4.49
CA VAL A 85 -12.70 -15.50 -3.11
C VAL A 85 -13.13 -16.97 -3.13
N GLU A 86 -12.15 -17.88 -3.12
CA GLU A 86 -12.41 -19.31 -2.96
C GLU A 86 -12.83 -19.64 -1.51
N ARG A 87 -12.25 -18.93 -0.52
CA ARG A 87 -12.60 -19.10 0.90
C ARG A 87 -12.31 -17.84 1.73
N GLY A 88 -13.15 -17.57 2.74
CA GLY A 88 -12.95 -16.46 3.68
C GLY A 88 -13.38 -15.12 3.06
N SER A 89 -12.56 -14.09 3.21
CA SER A 89 -12.81 -12.78 2.61
C SER A 89 -11.53 -12.01 2.32
N PHE A 90 -11.62 -11.11 1.36
CA PHE A 90 -10.64 -10.07 1.09
C PHE A 90 -11.00 -8.80 1.87
N GLU A 91 -10.00 -8.12 2.41
CA GLU A 91 -10.18 -6.85 3.12
C GLU A 91 -9.19 -5.79 2.65
N VAL A 92 -9.74 -4.59 2.39
CA VAL A 92 -8.99 -3.35 2.22
C VAL A 92 -9.04 -2.60 3.54
N VAL A 93 -7.88 -2.34 4.14
CA VAL A 93 -7.77 -1.69 5.43
C VAL A 93 -6.89 -0.45 5.32
N VAL A 94 -7.41 0.69 5.80
CA VAL A 94 -6.61 1.88 6.05
C VAL A 94 -6.37 1.98 7.55
N LEU A 95 -5.11 1.96 7.92
CA LEU A 95 -4.64 1.98 9.30
C LEU A 95 -4.09 3.35 9.65
N LYS A 96 -4.46 3.84 10.83
CA LYS A 96 -3.87 5.03 11.44
C LYS A 96 -2.86 4.59 12.52
N PRO A 97 -1.63 5.10 12.51
CA PRO A 97 -0.67 4.84 13.57
C PRO A 97 -1.18 5.40 14.89
N LEU A 98 -1.19 4.56 15.91
CA LEU A 98 -1.31 4.92 17.31
C LEU A 98 0.09 5.17 17.84
N GLY A 99 0.34 6.37 18.38
CA GLY A 99 1.66 6.88 18.78
C GLY A 99 2.70 5.80 19.16
N SER A 100 2.49 5.07 20.26
CA SER A 100 3.48 4.13 20.83
C SER A 100 3.66 2.79 20.09
N GLY A 101 3.50 2.76 18.77
CA GLY A 101 3.87 1.62 17.92
C GLY A 101 2.73 0.67 17.56
N GLY A 102 1.48 1.05 17.83
CA GLY A 102 0.29 0.32 17.36
C GLY A 102 -0.25 0.91 16.06
N GLU A 103 -1.05 0.15 15.33
CA GLU A 103 -1.90 0.65 14.25
C GLU A 103 -3.35 0.28 14.55
N THR A 104 -4.30 1.16 14.27
CA THR A 104 -5.73 0.87 14.40
C THR A 104 -6.44 1.01 13.06
N ALA A 105 -7.42 0.13 12.80
CA ALA A 105 -8.28 0.20 11.63
C ALA A 105 -9.06 1.52 11.68
N TYR A 106 -8.69 2.43 10.77
CA TYR A 106 -9.40 3.68 10.56
C TYR A 106 -10.57 3.49 9.59
N HIS A 107 -10.33 2.73 8.51
CA HIS A 107 -11.36 2.23 7.60
C HIS A 107 -11.10 0.78 7.22
N GLN A 108 -12.18 0.05 6.95
CA GLN A 108 -12.14 -1.34 6.53
C GLN A 108 -13.29 -1.59 5.54
N HIS A 109 -12.97 -2.22 4.42
CA HIS A 109 -13.94 -2.69 3.43
C HIS A 109 -13.71 -4.18 3.19
N ARG A 110 -14.76 -4.99 3.30
CA ARG A 110 -14.70 -6.44 3.19
C ARG A 110 -15.43 -6.91 1.94
N VAL A 111 -14.82 -7.84 1.23
CA VAL A 111 -15.35 -8.51 0.04
C VAL A 111 -15.31 -10.02 0.30
N SER A 112 -16.48 -10.65 0.34
CA SER A 112 -16.62 -12.07 0.68
C SER A 112 -17.07 -12.95 -0.48
N ALA A 113 -17.13 -12.40 -1.69
CA ALA A 113 -17.53 -13.09 -2.91
C ALA A 113 -16.73 -12.52 -4.09
N ASP A 114 -16.64 -13.30 -5.16
CA ASP A 114 -15.96 -12.91 -6.38
C ASP A 114 -16.53 -11.60 -6.95
N GLY A 115 -15.64 -10.78 -7.50
CA GLY A 115 -16.03 -9.63 -8.30
C GLY A 115 -15.10 -8.44 -8.19
N SER A 116 -15.38 -7.47 -9.06
CA SER A 116 -14.66 -6.21 -9.15
C SER A 116 -15.43 -5.07 -8.48
N GLY A 117 -14.73 -4.10 -7.92
CA GLY A 117 -15.34 -2.91 -7.33
C GLY A 117 -14.33 -1.85 -6.94
N GLU A 118 -14.80 -0.82 -6.25
CA GLU A 118 -13.94 0.24 -5.69
C GLU A 118 -14.31 0.48 -4.22
N ALA A 119 -13.32 0.38 -3.33
CA ALA A 119 -13.43 0.84 -1.96
C ALA A 119 -12.97 2.30 -1.88
N VAL A 120 -13.78 3.17 -1.28
CA VAL A 120 -13.52 4.62 -1.20
C VAL A 120 -13.63 5.09 0.24
N PHE A 121 -12.62 5.78 0.75
CA PHE A 121 -12.61 6.30 2.10
C PHE A 121 -12.19 7.77 2.14
N THR A 122 -13.01 8.63 2.73
CA THR A 122 -12.68 10.03 2.96
C THR A 122 -11.83 10.18 4.22
N ILE A 123 -10.64 10.75 4.09
CA ILE A 123 -9.73 11.03 5.19
C ILE A 123 -10.19 12.29 5.91
N LYS A 124 -10.57 12.16 7.20
CA LYS A 124 -11.05 13.31 7.98
C LYS A 124 -9.93 14.12 8.63
N GLU A 125 -8.77 13.52 8.84
CA GLU A 125 -7.64 14.13 9.55
C GLU A 125 -6.34 13.93 8.78
N SER A 126 -5.56 14.99 8.61
CA SER A 126 -4.24 14.89 8.00
C SER A 126 -3.30 14.05 8.87
N GLY A 127 -2.50 13.19 8.26
CA GLY A 127 -1.61 12.31 9.02
C GLY A 127 -0.93 11.25 8.16
N LEU A 128 -0.02 10.51 8.77
CA LEU A 128 0.57 9.33 8.16
C LEU A 128 -0.40 8.15 8.31
N TYR A 129 -0.69 7.44 7.23
CA TYR A 129 -1.53 6.24 7.26
C TYR A 129 -0.81 5.08 6.58
N SER A 130 -1.26 3.86 6.87
CA SER A 130 -0.78 2.62 6.27
C SER A 130 -1.94 1.89 5.60
N ILE A 131 -1.69 1.26 4.46
CA ILE A 131 -2.69 0.53 3.67
C ILE A 131 -2.33 -0.94 3.68
N GLN A 132 -3.33 -1.77 3.97
CA GLN A 132 -3.21 -3.21 3.97
C GLN A 132 -4.29 -3.85 3.11
N PHE A 133 -3.86 -4.86 2.34
CA PHE A 133 -4.70 -5.77 1.57
C PHE A 133 -4.46 -7.17 2.13
N GLN A 134 -5.48 -7.73 2.78
CA GLN A 134 -5.35 -8.93 3.58
C GLN A 134 -6.54 -9.88 3.41
N GLY A 135 -6.31 -11.15 3.73
CA GLY A 135 -7.35 -12.17 3.83
C GLY A 135 -7.85 -12.23 5.27
N SER A 136 -9.13 -12.51 5.45
CA SER A 136 -9.77 -12.60 6.76
C SER A 136 -10.70 -13.81 6.82
N VAL A 137 -10.72 -14.48 7.96
CA VAL A 137 -11.60 -15.63 8.21
C VAL A 137 -13.01 -15.16 8.52
N LEU A 138 -14.04 -15.81 7.96
CA LEU A 138 -15.43 -15.43 8.20
C LEU A 138 -16.00 -16.03 9.51
N GLY A 139 -15.28 -16.95 10.14
CA GLY A 139 -15.55 -17.48 11.48
C GLY A 139 -15.96 -18.97 11.49
N GLY A 140 -15.14 -19.80 12.14
CA GLY A 140 -15.34 -21.24 12.33
C GLY A 140 -14.02 -21.94 12.68
N VAL A 141 -14.07 -23.04 13.42
CA VAL A 141 -12.86 -23.82 13.77
C VAL A 141 -12.38 -24.57 12.53
N GLY A 142 -11.21 -24.24 12.02
CA GLY A 142 -10.66 -24.79 10.77
C GLY A 142 -10.83 -23.89 9.54
N ASP A 143 -11.49 -22.73 9.70
CA ASP A 143 -11.69 -21.80 8.60
C ASP A 143 -10.41 -21.05 8.27
N GLY A 144 -10.08 -21.11 6.98
CA GLY A 144 -8.98 -20.40 6.37
C GLY A 144 -9.46 -19.26 5.48
N TYR A 145 -8.55 -18.67 4.73
CA TYR A 145 -8.89 -17.85 3.57
C TYR A 145 -8.11 -18.34 2.36
N ASP A 146 -8.68 -18.22 1.17
CA ASP A 146 -8.04 -18.49 -0.10
C ASP A 146 -8.57 -17.47 -1.09
N VAL A 147 -7.73 -16.49 -1.42
CA VAL A 147 -8.15 -15.26 -2.10
C VAL A 147 -7.07 -14.85 -3.11
N ARG A 148 -7.44 -14.72 -4.38
CA ARG A 148 -6.62 -14.04 -5.39
C ARG A 148 -7.17 -12.65 -5.64
N TYR A 149 -6.31 -11.66 -5.82
CA TYR A 149 -6.74 -10.32 -6.14
C TYR A 149 -5.75 -9.55 -6.99
N ASP A 150 -6.31 -8.59 -7.72
CA ASP A 150 -5.65 -7.47 -8.35
C ASP A 150 -6.19 -6.17 -7.74
N VAL A 151 -5.32 -5.32 -7.23
CA VAL A 151 -5.72 -4.05 -6.61
C VAL A 151 -4.85 -2.92 -7.13
N ARG A 152 -5.50 -1.84 -7.56
CA ARG A 152 -4.89 -0.54 -7.80
C ARG A 152 -5.40 0.45 -6.76
N TRP A 153 -4.50 1.21 -6.15
CA TRP A 153 -4.90 2.20 -5.15
C TRP A 153 -4.25 3.55 -5.36
N GLY A 154 -4.84 4.56 -4.73
CA GLY A 154 -4.22 5.85 -4.55
C GLY A 154 -5.16 6.86 -3.93
N VAL A 155 -5.03 8.11 -4.35
CA VAL A 155 -5.66 9.26 -3.68
C VAL A 155 -6.26 10.20 -4.70
N ARG A 156 -7.44 10.73 -4.40
CA ARG A 156 -8.08 11.81 -5.14
C ARG A 156 -8.45 12.97 -4.21
N GLY A 157 -8.37 14.18 -4.73
CA GLY A 157 -8.63 15.45 -4.02
C GLY A 157 -9.94 16.09 -4.46
#